data_AF-A0A926M3J5-F1
#
_entry.id   AF-A0A926M3J5-F1
#
_cell.length_a   1.000
_cell.length_b   1.000
_cell.length_c   1.000
_cell.angle_alpha   90.00
_cell.angle_beta   90.00
_cell.angle_gamma   90.00
#
_symmetry.space_group_name_H-M   'P 1'
#
loop_
_entity.id
_entity.type
_entity.pdbx_description
1 polymer ?
#
loop_
_entity_poly.entity_id
_entity_poly.type
_entity_poly.pdbx_seq_one_letter_code
_entity_poly.pdbx_strand_id
1 'polypeptide(L)'
;DSLDKSMKAFSIDPLMKSELLNLYRVLSPFKEVPETLKILKEKNFKLAILSNGTTSLLDELVKSNNLDNLFDDLFSIEEVRIYKPDSKVYDLPIKKYKIKKNEVAFLSANTWDVSGGGNYGFNSIWVNRNNSIFDNLDYKPQNEIKNLSELTKLI
;
A
#
# COMPACT_ATOMS: atom_id res chain seq x y z
N ASP A 1 -17.63 9.97 1.64
CA ASP A 1 -17.01 11.18 1.05
C ASP A 1 -16.25 10.88 -0.25
N SER A 2 -15.10 10.19 -0.24
CA SER A 2 -14.35 9.90 -1.48
C SER A 2 -15.17 9.10 -2.52
N LEU A 3 -15.85 8.02 -2.10
CA LEU A 3 -16.71 7.25 -3.00
C LEU A 3 -17.86 8.11 -3.56
N ASP A 4 -18.51 8.91 -2.70
CA ASP A 4 -19.61 9.78 -3.13
C ASP A 4 -19.14 10.83 -4.15
N LYS A 5 -17.94 11.38 -3.96
CA LYS A 5 -17.29 12.29 -4.91
C LYS A 5 -17.03 11.60 -6.26
N SER A 6 -16.47 10.40 -6.24
CA SER A 6 -16.20 9.62 -7.46
C SER A 6 -17.49 9.24 -8.19
N MET A 7 -18.52 8.78 -7.46
CA MET A 7 -19.81 8.45 -8.05
C MET A 7 -20.44 9.66 -8.76
N LYS A 8 -20.36 10.86 -8.16
CA LYS A 8 -20.79 12.10 -8.80
C LYS A 8 -19.97 12.44 -10.05
N ALA A 9 -18.64 12.32 -9.99
CA ALA A 9 -17.76 12.64 -11.11
C ALA A 9 -17.98 11.74 -12.34
N PHE A 10 -18.35 10.48 -12.11
CA PHE A 10 -18.61 9.50 -13.17
C PHE A 10 -20.10 9.27 -13.43
N SER A 11 -20.99 10.12 -12.89
CA SER A 11 -22.45 10.01 -13.04
C SER A 11 -23.02 8.62 -12.71
N ILE A 12 -22.50 7.99 -11.66
CA ILE A 12 -22.92 6.66 -11.20
C ILE A 12 -24.19 6.79 -10.33
N ASP A 13 -25.14 5.88 -10.54
CA ASP A 13 -26.38 5.80 -9.74
C ASP A 13 -26.06 5.61 -8.24
N PRO A 14 -26.57 6.50 -7.35
CA PRO A 14 -26.45 6.36 -5.90
C PRO A 14 -26.88 4.99 -5.34
N LEU A 15 -27.83 4.30 -6.00
CA LEU A 15 -28.27 2.96 -5.60
C LEU A 15 -27.17 1.90 -5.72
N MET A 16 -26.18 2.12 -6.60
CA MET A 16 -25.02 1.23 -6.77
C MET A 16 -23.99 1.36 -5.64
N LYS A 17 -24.16 2.29 -4.69
CA LYS A 17 -23.18 2.56 -3.63
C LYS A 17 -22.83 1.30 -2.83
N SER A 18 -23.83 0.51 -2.45
CA SER A 18 -23.58 -0.72 -1.68
C SER A 18 -22.82 -1.77 -2.49
N GLU A 19 -23.14 -1.89 -3.78
CA GLU A 19 -22.46 -2.81 -4.69
C GLU A 19 -21.01 -2.40 -4.92
N LEU A 20 -20.75 -1.11 -5.16
CA LEU A 20 -19.39 -0.57 -5.29
C LEU A 20 -18.57 -0.81 -4.02
N LEU A 21 -19.15 -0.60 -2.83
CA LEU A 21 -18.47 -0.89 -1.56
C LEU A 21 -18.16 -2.39 -1.40
N ASN A 22 -19.02 -3.28 -1.89
CA ASN A 22 -18.76 -4.71 -1.87
C ASN A 22 -17.62 -5.09 -2.83
N LEU A 23 -17.50 -4.43 -3.99
CA LEU A 23 -16.39 -4.66 -4.93
C LEU A 23 -15.02 -4.33 -4.32
N TYR A 24 -14.95 -3.35 -3.41
CA TYR A 24 -13.72 -3.05 -2.67
C TYR A 24 -13.23 -4.20 -1.80
N ARG A 25 -14.10 -5.13 -1.41
CA ARG A 25 -13.75 -6.29 -0.56
C ARG A 25 -13.19 -7.47 -1.34
N VAL A 26 -13.37 -7.48 -2.66
CA VAL A 26 -13.01 -8.60 -3.56
C VAL A 26 -12.05 -8.16 -4.67
N LEU A 27 -11.27 -7.10 -4.42
CA LEU A 27 -10.27 -6.63 -5.38
C LEU A 27 -9.23 -7.73 -5.62
N SER A 28 -8.90 -7.95 -6.89
CA SER A 28 -7.82 -8.87 -7.28
C SER A 28 -6.46 -8.15 -7.26
N PRO A 29 -5.37 -8.85 -6.89
CA PRO A 29 -4.03 -8.29 -6.99
C PRO A 29 -3.61 -8.14 -8.45
N PHE A 30 -2.63 -7.27 -8.71
CA PHE A 30 -1.94 -7.29 -10.00
C PHE A 30 -1.24 -8.65 -10.22
N LYS A 31 -1.16 -9.08 -11.48
CA LYS A 31 -0.73 -10.44 -11.86
C LYS A 31 0.62 -10.85 -11.27
N GLU A 32 1.56 -9.91 -11.14
CA GLU A 32 2.92 -10.18 -10.66
C GLU A 32 3.02 -10.28 -9.13
N VAL A 33 2.01 -9.80 -8.40
CA VAL A 33 2.10 -9.61 -6.94
C VAL A 33 2.29 -10.94 -6.20
N PRO A 34 1.48 -12.00 -6.42
CA PRO A 34 1.62 -13.23 -5.65
C PRO A 34 3.00 -13.86 -5.79
N GLU A 35 3.53 -13.90 -7.02
CA GLU A 35 4.86 -14.47 -7.29
C GLU A 35 5.98 -13.63 -6.69
N THR A 36 5.87 -12.30 -6.82
CA THR A 36 6.89 -11.42 -6.24
C THR A 36 6.94 -11.55 -4.72
N LEU A 37 5.79 -11.60 -4.04
CA LEU A 37 5.75 -11.77 -2.58
C LEU A 37 6.37 -13.10 -2.14
N LYS A 38 6.18 -14.19 -2.90
CA LYS A 38 6.85 -15.48 -2.62
C LYS A 38 8.37 -15.36 -2.71
N ILE A 39 8.90 -14.76 -3.79
CA ILE A 39 10.34 -14.52 -3.96
C ILE A 39 10.91 -13.72 -2.79
N LEU A 40 10.17 -12.70 -2.32
CA LEU A 40 10.60 -11.90 -1.17
C LEU A 40 10.62 -12.71 0.14
N LYS A 41 9.63 -13.58 0.36
CA LYS A 41 9.62 -14.51 1.52
C LYS A 41 10.78 -15.49 1.47
N GLU A 42 11.08 -16.05 0.30
CA GLU A 42 12.23 -16.96 0.10
C GLU A 42 13.57 -16.27 0.37
N LYS A 43 13.65 -14.96 0.10
CA LYS A 43 14.79 -14.09 0.48
C LYS A 43 14.77 -13.67 1.97
N ASN A 44 13.88 -14.21 2.80
CA ASN A 44 13.72 -13.90 4.23
C ASN A 44 13.34 -12.43 4.55
N PHE A 45 12.69 -11.72 3.64
CA PHE A 45 12.13 -10.41 3.97
C PHE A 45 10.87 -10.55 4.83
N LYS A 46 10.70 -9.64 5.79
CA LYS A 46 9.40 -9.40 6.44
C LYS A 46 8.52 -8.61 5.50
N LEU A 47 7.29 -9.08 5.28
CA LEU A 47 6.32 -8.44 4.40
C LEU A 47 5.13 -7.95 5.21
N ALA A 48 4.74 -6.69 5.00
CA ALA A 48 3.60 -6.12 5.69
C ALA A 48 2.79 -5.20 4.78
N ILE A 49 1.50 -5.08 5.07
CA ILE A 49 0.62 -4.05 4.49
C ILE A 49 0.50 -2.90 5.49
N LEU A 50 0.61 -1.65 5.02
CA LEU A 50 0.28 -0.46 5.79
C LEU A 50 -0.78 0.34 5.02
N SER A 51 -2.04 0.31 5.48
CA SER A 51 -3.18 0.80 4.71
C SER A 51 -4.13 1.67 5.50
N ASN A 52 -4.82 2.58 4.79
CA ASN A 52 -5.93 3.36 5.33
C ASN A 52 -7.23 2.53 5.45
N GLY A 53 -7.24 1.29 4.98
CA GLY A 53 -8.38 0.37 5.12
C GLY A 53 -8.52 -0.16 6.53
N THR A 54 -9.74 -0.57 6.90
CA THR A 54 -10.01 -1.19 8.21
C THR A 54 -9.32 -2.55 8.32
N THR A 55 -9.01 -3.00 9.53
CA THR A 55 -8.37 -4.31 9.76
C THR A 55 -9.19 -5.43 9.12
N SER A 56 -10.51 -5.39 9.28
CA SER A 56 -11.43 -6.37 8.68
C SER A 56 -11.35 -6.41 7.15
N LEU A 57 -11.20 -5.25 6.50
CA LEU A 57 -11.11 -5.17 5.04
C LEU A 57 -9.79 -5.74 4.54
N LEU A 58 -8.68 -5.44 5.23
CA LEU A 58 -7.37 -5.97 4.87
C LEU A 58 -7.34 -7.50 5.02
N ASP A 59 -7.86 -8.02 6.12
CA ASP A 59 -7.97 -9.46 6.36
C ASP A 59 -8.79 -10.15 5.25
N GLU A 60 -9.93 -9.59 4.89
CA GLU A 60 -10.82 -10.12 3.84
C GLU A 60 -10.14 -10.13 2.47
N LEU A 61 -9.48 -9.04 2.08
CA LEU A 61 -8.76 -8.94 0.82
C LEU A 61 -7.59 -9.92 0.73
N VAL A 62 -6.82 -10.05 1.80
CA VAL A 62 -5.65 -10.93 1.83
C VAL A 62 -6.07 -12.41 1.79
N LYS A 63 -7.11 -12.79 2.54
CA LYS A 63 -7.64 -14.16 2.55
C LYS A 63 -8.31 -14.54 1.23
N SER A 64 -9.19 -13.69 0.70
CA SER A 64 -9.90 -13.97 -0.56
C SER A 64 -8.97 -14.13 -1.76
N ASN A 65 -7.78 -13.53 -1.70
CA ASN A 65 -6.75 -13.64 -2.73
C ASN A 65 -5.65 -14.67 -2.43
N ASN A 66 -5.78 -15.48 -1.36
CA ASN A 66 -4.80 -16.48 -0.94
C ASN A 66 -3.39 -15.90 -0.69
N LEU A 67 -3.32 -14.70 -0.11
CA LEU A 67 -2.06 -14.00 0.23
C LEU A 67 -1.78 -13.96 1.74
N ASP A 68 -2.66 -14.56 2.56
CA ASP A 68 -2.60 -14.56 4.03
C ASP A 68 -1.32 -15.16 4.59
N ASN A 69 -0.80 -16.20 3.95
CA ASN A 69 0.45 -16.83 4.34
C ASN A 69 1.71 -16.07 3.88
N LEU A 70 1.56 -15.00 3.09
CA LEU A 70 2.69 -14.24 2.55
C LEU A 70 3.02 -12.99 3.38
N PHE A 71 2.03 -12.41 4.07
CA PHE A 71 2.26 -11.24 4.92
C PHE A 71 2.51 -11.66 6.37
N ASP A 72 3.52 -11.04 7.00
CA ASP A 72 3.81 -11.17 8.42
C ASP A 72 2.87 -10.30 9.26
N ASP A 73 2.44 -9.14 8.75
CA ASP A 73 1.50 -8.25 9.43
C ASP A 73 0.67 -7.37 8.49
N LEU A 74 -0.51 -6.98 8.98
CA LEU A 74 -1.41 -6.03 8.35
C LEU A 74 -1.65 -4.86 9.30
N PHE A 75 -1.03 -3.71 9.02
CA PHE A 75 -1.17 -2.48 9.79
C PHE A 75 -2.30 -1.61 9.22
N SER A 76 -3.29 -1.37 10.07
CA SER A 76 -4.43 -0.50 9.76
C SER A 76 -4.27 0.83 10.47
N ILE A 77 -4.67 1.93 9.81
CA ILE A 77 -4.77 3.22 10.47
C ILE A 77 -5.76 3.24 11.65
N GLU A 78 -6.67 2.27 11.76
CA GLU A 78 -7.62 2.18 12.89
C GLU A 78 -6.90 2.08 14.23
N GLU A 79 -5.69 1.50 14.24
CA GLU A 79 -4.84 1.39 15.43
C GLU A 79 -4.44 2.76 15.99
N VAL A 80 -4.32 3.76 15.12
CA VAL A 80 -3.85 5.12 15.47
C VAL A 80 -4.92 6.20 15.24
N ARG A 81 -6.06 5.84 14.64
CA ARG A 81 -7.19 6.71 14.30
C ARG A 81 -6.78 8.00 13.56
N ILE A 82 -5.77 7.90 12.72
CA ILE A 82 -5.26 9.00 11.90
C ILE A 82 -4.80 8.48 10.54
N TYR A 83 -5.06 9.25 9.49
CA TYR A 83 -4.71 8.86 8.11
C TYR A 83 -3.25 9.21 7.78
N LYS A 84 -2.68 8.49 6.82
CA LYS A 84 -1.46 8.95 6.13
C LYS A 84 -1.71 10.34 5.50
N PRO A 85 -0.69 11.21 5.38
CA PRO A 85 0.73 10.99 5.64
C PRO A 85 1.18 11.35 7.06
N ASP A 86 0.32 11.25 8.09
CA ASP A 86 0.77 11.47 9.47
C ASP A 86 1.83 10.43 9.89
N SER A 87 2.93 10.93 10.48
CA SER A 87 4.06 10.10 10.93
C SER A 87 3.69 8.95 11.85
N LYS A 88 2.60 9.06 12.62
CA LYS A 88 2.12 8.00 13.52
C LYS A 88 1.70 6.73 12.78
N VAL A 89 1.30 6.84 11.50
CA VAL A 89 0.98 5.69 10.67
C VAL A 89 2.26 4.95 10.26
N TYR A 90 3.30 5.69 9.83
CA TYR A 90 4.59 5.11 9.46
C TYR A 90 5.37 4.54 10.67
N ASP A 91 5.07 5.00 11.89
CA ASP A 91 5.60 4.45 13.14
C ASP A 91 5.17 3.00 13.42
N LEU A 92 4.02 2.55 12.91
CA LEU A 92 3.43 1.24 13.23
C LEU A 92 4.42 0.07 13.00
N PRO A 93 4.96 -0.12 11.78
CA PRO A 93 5.94 -1.19 11.54
C PRO A 93 7.23 -1.00 12.34
N ILE A 94 7.67 0.25 12.55
CA ILE A 94 8.89 0.56 13.30
C ILE A 94 8.78 0.15 14.76
N LYS A 95 7.66 0.46 15.40
CA LYS A 95 7.40 0.08 16.80
C LYS A 95 7.26 -1.42 16.97
N LYS A 96 6.55 -2.09 16.05
CA LYS A 96 6.34 -3.54 16.12
C LYS A 96 7.63 -4.32 15.90
N TYR A 97 8.41 -3.97 14.88
CA TYR A 97 9.60 -4.73 14.51
C TYR A 97 10.88 -4.26 15.19
N LYS A 98 10.86 -3.09 15.85
CA LYS A 98 12.03 -2.50 16.52
C LYS A 98 13.23 -2.33 15.57
N ILE A 99 12.94 -1.91 14.35
CA ILE A 99 13.92 -1.65 13.28
C ILE A 99 14.10 -0.15 13.06
N LYS A 100 15.14 0.24 12.34
CA LYS A 100 15.37 1.61 11.90
C LYS A 100 14.51 1.92 10.67
N LYS A 101 14.18 3.20 10.50
CA LYS A 101 13.37 3.67 9.36
C LYS A 101 13.99 3.32 8.01
N ASN A 102 15.30 3.48 7.88
CA ASN A 102 16.04 3.16 6.67
C ASN A 102 16.24 1.65 6.42
N GLU A 103 15.68 0.77 7.25
CA GLU A 103 15.61 -0.68 6.98
C GLU A 103 14.29 -1.06 6.27
N VAL A 104 13.35 -0.11 6.11
CA VAL A 104 12.07 -0.32 5.44
C VAL A 104 12.15 0.11 3.98
N ALA A 105 11.92 -0.84 3.06
CA ALA A 105 11.55 -0.54 1.68
C ALA A 105 10.04 -0.27 1.64
N PHE A 106 9.64 0.99 1.39
CA PHE A 106 8.24 1.41 1.41
C PHE A 106 7.72 1.59 -0.02
N LEU A 107 6.74 0.78 -0.41
CA LEU A 107 6.21 0.79 -1.77
C LEU A 107 4.82 1.41 -1.81
N SER A 108 4.62 2.35 -2.73
CA SER A 108 3.29 2.89 -3.01
C SER A 108 3.15 3.30 -4.47
N ALA A 109 1.94 3.17 -5.02
CA ALA A 109 1.58 3.74 -6.31
C ALA A 109 1.21 5.24 -6.20
N ASN A 110 0.89 5.70 -4.98
CA ASN A 110 0.48 7.07 -4.71
C ASN A 110 1.71 7.93 -4.41
N THR A 111 1.97 8.92 -5.26
CA THR A 111 3.04 9.93 -5.15
C THR A 111 3.11 10.57 -3.76
N TRP A 112 1.96 10.99 -3.21
CA TRP A 112 1.87 11.62 -1.89
C TRP A 112 2.27 10.67 -0.74
N ASP A 113 2.01 9.37 -0.87
CA ASP A 113 2.36 8.38 0.15
C ASP A 113 3.83 7.99 0.04
N VAL A 114 4.38 7.89 -1.19
CA VAL A 114 5.83 7.78 -1.44
C VAL A 114 6.56 8.95 -0.80
N SER A 115 6.04 10.18 -0.99
CA SER A 115 6.61 11.39 -0.40
C SER A 115 6.54 11.37 1.14
N GLY A 116 5.40 10.97 1.70
CA GLY A 116 5.21 10.84 3.14
C GLY A 116 6.16 9.82 3.79
N GLY A 117 6.26 8.61 3.23
CA GLY A 117 7.20 7.58 3.69
C GLY A 117 8.66 8.02 3.55
N GLY A 118 8.99 8.71 2.45
CA GLY A 118 10.34 9.22 2.19
C GLY A 118 10.76 10.28 3.20
N ASN A 119 9.92 11.29 3.42
CA ASN A 119 10.14 12.33 4.43
C ASN A 119 10.19 11.75 5.86
N TYR A 120 9.44 10.69 6.13
CA TYR A 120 9.52 10.00 7.42
C TYR A 120 10.89 9.33 7.65
N GLY A 121 11.52 8.84 6.57
CA GLY A 121 12.85 8.21 6.58
C GLY A 121 12.91 6.78 6.02
N PHE A 122 11.86 6.31 5.34
CA PHE A 122 11.85 5.02 4.64
C PHE A 122 12.58 5.10 3.29
N ASN A 123 13.11 3.98 2.82
CA ASN A 123 13.54 3.83 1.43
C ASN A 123 12.29 3.72 0.55
N SER A 124 11.69 4.86 0.21
CA SER A 124 10.41 4.89 -0.52
C SER A 124 10.62 4.70 -2.02
N ILE A 125 9.89 3.74 -2.57
CA ILE A 125 9.93 3.29 -3.96
C ILE A 125 8.57 3.56 -4.58
N TRP A 126 8.57 4.28 -5.70
CA TRP A 126 7.34 4.54 -6.43
C TRP A 126 7.03 3.42 -7.41
N VAL A 127 5.80 2.89 -7.34
CA VAL A 127 5.33 1.85 -8.29
C VAL A 127 4.48 2.49 -9.39
N ASN A 128 5.13 2.97 -10.44
CA ASN A 128 4.54 3.73 -11.55
C ASN A 128 4.05 2.84 -12.70
N ARG A 129 2.93 2.14 -12.50
CA ARG A 129 2.33 1.26 -13.52
C ARG A 129 1.87 2.01 -14.78
N ASN A 130 1.48 3.28 -14.61
CA ASN A 130 0.80 4.06 -15.65
C ASN A 130 1.74 5.05 -16.36
N ASN A 131 3.05 4.99 -16.13
CA ASN A 131 4.02 5.95 -16.66
C ASN A 131 3.59 7.42 -16.42
N SER A 132 3.05 7.67 -15.22
CA SER A 132 2.60 8.98 -14.78
C SER A 132 3.78 9.88 -14.42
N ILE A 133 3.51 11.15 -14.15
CA ILE A 133 4.50 12.11 -13.65
C ILE A 133 4.39 12.14 -12.12
N PHE A 134 5.52 12.11 -11.43
CA PHE A 134 5.52 12.24 -9.96
C PHE A 134 5.11 13.66 -9.57
N ASP A 135 4.24 13.80 -8.56
CA ASP A 135 3.78 15.11 -8.09
C ASP A 135 4.96 15.97 -7.61
N ASN A 136 4.84 17.29 -7.78
CA ASN A 136 5.85 18.24 -7.30
C ASN A 136 5.78 18.39 -5.78
N LEU A 137 6.39 17.45 -5.06
CA LEU A 137 6.44 17.36 -3.60
C LEU A 137 7.89 17.41 -3.10
N ASP A 138 8.07 17.68 -1.81
CA ASP A 138 9.38 17.93 -1.20
C ASP A 138 10.33 16.72 -1.23
N TYR A 139 9.78 15.50 -1.21
CA TYR A 139 10.56 14.27 -1.37
C TYR A 139 10.45 13.73 -2.80
N LYS A 140 11.61 13.40 -3.39
CA LYS A 140 11.72 12.68 -4.66
C LYS A 140 12.24 11.26 -4.40
N PRO A 141 11.52 10.21 -4.85
CA PRO A 141 11.99 8.85 -4.68
C PRO A 141 13.28 8.62 -5.48
N GLN A 142 14.21 7.88 -4.87
CA GLN A 142 15.45 7.46 -5.56
C GLN A 142 15.19 6.33 -6.56
N ASN A 143 14.15 5.53 -6.31
CA ASN A 143 13.80 4.37 -7.11
C ASN A 143 12.35 4.44 -7.58
N GLU A 144 12.15 4.12 -8.85
CA GLU A 144 10.86 3.95 -9.50
C GLU A 144 10.85 2.58 -10.19
N ILE A 145 9.74 1.86 -10.06
CA ILE A 145 9.52 0.56 -10.71
C ILE A 145 8.16 0.55 -11.40
N LYS A 146 8.06 -0.14 -12.54
CA LYS A 146 6.83 -0.21 -13.34
C LYS A 146 5.81 -1.20 -12.78
N ASN A 147 6.25 -2.21 -12.05
CA ASN A 147 5.41 -3.19 -11.38
C ASN A 147 6.21 -3.85 -10.26
N LEU A 148 5.56 -4.69 -9.44
CA LEU A 148 6.22 -5.21 -8.24
C LEU A 148 7.41 -6.13 -8.55
N SER A 149 7.40 -6.87 -9.68
CA SER A 149 8.46 -7.82 -10.00
C SER A 149 9.83 -7.17 -10.20
N GLU A 150 9.88 -5.90 -10.60
CA GLU A 150 11.12 -5.15 -10.74
C GLU A 150 11.80 -4.84 -9.40
N LEU A 151 11.08 -4.96 -8.28
CA LEU A 151 11.67 -4.83 -6.94
C LEU A 151 12.83 -5.82 -6.74
N THR A 152 12.74 -7.01 -7.33
CA THR A 152 13.79 -8.03 -7.24
C THR A 152 15.14 -7.61 -7.84
N LYS A 153 15.16 -6.55 -8.65
CA LYS A 153 16.38 -5.95 -9.22
C LYS A 153 17.04 -4.95 -8.28
N LEU A 154 16.33 -4.51 -7.24
CA LEU A 154 16.79 -3.53 -6.25
C LEU A 154 17.31 -4.19 -4.97
N ILE A 155 17.10 -5.51 -4.80
CA ILE A 155 17.35 -6.26 -3.55
C ILE A 155 18.08 -7.60 -3.72
#